data_AF-A0A0T5ZQH0-F1
#
_entry.id   AF-A0A0T5ZQH0-F1
#
_cell.length_a   1.000
_cell.length_b   1.000
_cell.length_c   1.000
_cell.angle_alpha   90.00
_cell.angle_beta   90.00
_cell.angle_gamma   90.00
#
_symmetry.space_group_name_H-M   'P 1'
#
loop_
_entity.id
_entity.type
_entity.pdbx_description
1 polymer ?
#
loop_
_entity_poly.entity_id
_entity_poly.type
_entity_poly.pdbx_seq_one_letter_code
_entity_poly.pdbx_strand_id
1 'polypeptide(L)' 'MKAREEGMIMNTNEILMEIKQLKKETKKFSWLLGEELTYQIIRVLEEREEEVLEHIMWSAT' A
#
# COMPACT_ATOMS: atom_id res chain seq x y z
N MET A 1 25.82 2.95 6.80
CA MET A 1 25.08 2.85 5.52
C MET A 1 24.09 1.69 5.57
N LYS A 2 24.51 0.43 5.79
CA LYS A 2 23.62 -0.75 5.94
C LYS A 2 22.40 -0.59 6.87
N ALA A 3 22.57 -0.09 8.10
CA ALA A 3 21.45 0.07 9.05
C ALA A 3 20.38 1.09 8.59
N ARG A 4 20.76 2.04 7.71
CA ARG A 4 19.83 3.04 7.16
C ARG A 4 18.98 2.44 6.05
N GLU A 5 19.57 1.59 5.21
CA GLU A 5 18.87 0.82 4.17
C GLU A 5 17.93 -0.22 4.81
N GLU A 6 18.39 -0.95 5.82
CA GLU A 6 17.56 -1.92 6.55
C GLU A 6 16.36 -1.25 7.26
N GLY A 7 16.56 -0.08 7.88
CA GLY A 7 15.47 0.69 8.49
C GLY A 7 14.49 1.29 7.47
N MET A 8 14.96 1.59 6.26
CA MET A 8 14.12 2.11 5.17
C MET A 8 13.28 0.99 4.55
N ILE A 9 13.86 -0.21 4.34
CA ILE A 9 13.15 -1.40 3.85
C ILE A 9 12.09 -1.90 4.85
N MET A 10 12.37 -1.85 6.16
CA MET A 10 11.36 -2.19 7.18
C MET A 10 10.14 -1.28 7.09
N ASN A 11 10.34 0.04 6.95
CA ASN A 11 9.26 1.02 6.84
C ASN A 11 8.42 0.80 5.56
N THR A 12 9.07 0.53 4.42
CA THR A 12 8.34 0.33 3.15
C THR A 12 7.50 -0.96 3.14
N ASN A 13 7.97 -2.02 3.81
CA ASN A 13 7.18 -3.25 3.98
C ASN A 13 5.98 -3.07 4.91
N GLU A 14 6.13 -2.27 5.97
CA GLU A 14 5.02 -1.90 6.87
C GLU A 14 3.93 -1.14 6.10
N ILE A 15 4.32 -0.17 5.26
CA ILE A 15 3.39 0.57 4.39
C ILE A 15 2.65 -0.37 3.43
N LEU A 16 3.33 -1.33 2.80
CA LEU A 16 2.67 -2.33 1.94
C LEU A 16 1.66 -3.19 2.70
N MET A 17 1.96 -3.56 3.94
CA MET A 17 1.03 -4.30 4.79
C MET A 17 -0.21 -3.46 5.14
N GLU A 18 -0.02 -2.19 5.47
CA GLU A 18 -1.13 -1.26 5.75
C GLU A 18 -2.02 -1.08 4.52
N ILE A 19 -1.45 -0.87 3.34
CA ILE A 19 -2.21 -0.75 2.08
C ILE A 19 -3.06 -2.02 1.84
N LYS A 20 -2.49 -3.21 2.04
CA LYS A 20 -3.22 -4.49 1.90
C LYS A 20 -4.35 -4.60 2.92
N GLN A 21 -4.11 -4.18 4.16
CA GLN A 21 -5.14 -4.18 5.21
C GLN A 21 -6.28 -3.20 4.87
N LEU A 22 -5.96 -2.00 4.41
CA LEU A 22 -6.94 -1.00 3.98
C LEU A 22 -7.79 -1.49 2.81
N LYS A 23 -7.19 -2.17 1.82
CA LYS A 23 -7.94 -2.80 0.71
C LYS A 23 -8.93 -3.85 1.23
N LYS A 24 -8.51 -4.67 2.20
CA LYS A 24 -9.36 -5.70 2.82
C LYS A 24 -10.51 -5.08 3.61
N GLU A 25 -10.25 -4.05 4.39
CA GLU A 25 -11.27 -3.34 5.18
C GLU A 25 -12.26 -2.60 4.28
N THR A 26 -11.77 -1.92 3.24
CA THR A 26 -12.61 -1.25 2.23
C THR A 26 -13.58 -2.25 1.58
N LYS A 27 -13.09 -3.43 1.16
CA LYS A 27 -13.95 -4.49 0.62
C LYS A 27 -14.93 -5.05 1.66
N LYS A 28 -14.53 -5.14 2.93
CA LYS A 28 -15.40 -5.59 4.02
C LYS A 28 -16.56 -4.61 4.28
N PHE A 29 -16.31 -3.32 4.13
CA PHE A 29 -17.30 -2.26 4.34
C PHE A 29 -17.95 -1.76 3.04
N SER A 30 -17.73 -2.44 1.91
CA SER A 30 -18.25 -2.01 0.60
C SER A 30 -19.77 -1.89 0.57
N TRP A 31 -20.48 -2.72 1.34
CA TRP A 31 -21.93 -2.64 1.51
C TRP A 31 -22.41 -1.32 2.11
N LEU A 32 -21.57 -0.66 2.92
CA LEU A 32 -21.85 0.65 3.52
C LEU A 32 -21.38 1.80 2.61
N LEU A 33 -20.23 1.63 1.96
CA LEU A 33 -19.60 2.66 1.11
C LEU A 33 -20.30 2.81 -0.24
N GLY A 34 -20.89 1.74 -0.76
CA GLY A 34 -21.40 1.66 -2.13
C GLY A 34 -20.29 1.31 -3.13
N GLU A 35 -20.70 0.82 -4.32
CA GLU A 35 -19.78 0.28 -5.34
C GLU A 35 -18.81 1.34 -5.87
N GLU A 36 -19.30 2.53 -6.21
CA GLU A 36 -18.49 3.61 -6.79
C GLU A 36 -17.40 4.08 -5.83
N LEU A 37 -17.75 4.36 -4.57
CA LEU A 37 -16.78 4.81 -3.58
C LEU A 37 -15.78 3.69 -3.24
N THR A 38 -16.24 2.44 -3.13
CA THR A 38 -15.37 1.27 -2.95
C THR A 38 -14.35 1.18 -4.09
N TYR A 39 -14.80 1.30 -5.34
CA TYR A 39 -13.93 1.26 -6.51
C TYR A 39 -12.87 2.36 -6.48
N GLN A 40 -13.27 3.61 -6.21
CA GLN A 40 -12.34 4.73 -6.15
C GLN A 40 -11.29 4.57 -5.05
N ILE A 41 -11.69 4.11 -3.86
CA ILE A 41 -10.75 3.87 -2.75
C ILE A 41 -9.77 2.76 -3.12
N ILE A 42 -10.25 1.64 -3.68
CA ILE A 42 -9.38 0.54 -4.12
C ILE A 42 -8.39 1.00 -5.18
N ARG A 43 -8.83 1.79 -6.16
CA ARG A 43 -7.96 2.32 -7.22
C ARG A 43 -6.84 3.19 -6.66
N VAL A 44 -7.15 4.10 -5.74
CA VAL A 44 -6.13 4.94 -5.08
C VAL A 44 -5.15 4.09 -4.27
N LEU A 45 -5.62 3.06 -3.57
CA LEU A 45 -4.76 2.14 -2.83
C LEU A 45 -3.89 1.26 -3.76
N GLU A 46 -4.33 1.00 -4.99
CA GLU A 46 -3.53 0.32 -6.03
C GLU A 46 -2.43 1.24 -6.58
N GLU A 47 -2.76 2.48 -6.93
CA GLU A 47 -1.78 3.49 -7.35
C GLU A 47 -0.68 3.67 -6.28
N ARG A 48 -1.05 3.74 -5.00
CA ARG A 48 -0.07 3.84 -3.89
C ARG A 48 0.75 2.57 -3.68
N GLU A 49 0.18 1.39 -3.89
CA GLU A 49 0.95 0.14 -3.79
C GLU A 49 2.06 0.11 -4.85
N GLU A 50 1.74 0.55 -6.08
CA GLU A 50 2.68 0.61 -7.19
C GLU A 50 3.83 1.59 -6.92
N GLU A 51 3.55 2.82 -6.47
CA GLU A 51 4.58 3.80 -6.09
C GLU A 51 5.56 3.25 -5.03
N VAL A 52 5.02 2.54 -4.03
CA VAL A 52 5.80 1.96 -2.94
C VAL A 52 6.67 0.80 -3.46
N LEU A 53 6.12 -0.06 -4.32
CA LEU A 53 6.86 -1.15 -4.95
C LEU A 53 7.99 -0.64 -5.85
N GLU A 54 7.73 0.40 -6.65
CA GLU A 54 8.76 1.06 -7.44
C GLU A 54 9.88 1.56 -6.53
N HIS A 55 9.55 2.24 -5.42
CA HIS A 55 10.56 2.73 -4.49
C HIS A 55 11.43 1.61 -3.90
N ILE A 56 10.83 0.46 -3.55
CA ILE A 56 11.59 -0.73 -3.11
C ILE A 56 12.56 -1.18 -4.20
N MET A 57 12.08 -1.33 -5.45
CA MET A 57 12.92 -1.75 -6.57
C MET A 57 14.10 -0.81 -6.80
N TRP A 58 13.87 0.51 -6.81
CA TRP A 58 14.92 1.52 -6.96
C TRP A 58 15.93 1.50 -5.81
N SER A 59 15.47 1.31 -4.58
CA SER A 59 16.34 1.26 -3.38
C SER A 59 17.16 -0.02 -3.23
N ALA A 60 16.77 -1.09 -3.94
CA ALA A 60 17.50 -2.35 -3.99
C ALA A 60 18.60 -2.38 -5.07
N THR A 61 18.70 -1.32 -5.89
CA THR A 61 19.66 -1.18 -7.00
C THR A 61 20.88 -0.37 -6.56
#